data_AF-A0A662K8A0-F1
#
_entry.id   AF-A0A662K8A0-F1
#
_cell.length_a   1.000
_cell.length_b   1.000
_cell.length_c   1.000
_cell.angle_alpha   90.00
_cell.angle_beta   90.00
_cell.angle_gamma   90.00
#
_symmetry.space_group_name_H-M   'P 1'
#
loop_
_entity.id
_entity.type
_entity.pdbx_description
1 polymer ?
#
loop_
_entity_poly.entity_id
_entity_poly.type
_entity_poly.pdbx_seq_one_letter_code
_entity_poly.pdbx_strand_id
1 'polypeptide(L)'
;MDLAVNFLESQYNSSLNLCREAPYVAPNTYWVLGDNLFAYKAFELADKPELANSIKSKIIELADEYNLPKDQNSLPVSYAHEAVIGDVVPYIPFKGGTTYLLYENDYTLKTVIYDGSEMVDWREYADLLLYASLSYHWQGMERDALDCFNEAMDMWDGMGLMDKWTMEYALYSTYKLSLLLYTSKILKQKVPGAVIRRIWKQQRDDGGIITEYDFDGNPVGDANTETTAITVIAFKT
;
A
#
# COMPACT_ATOMS: atom_id res chain seq x y z
N MET A 1 6.15 8.15 -14.85
CA MET A 1 6.05 8.62 -13.45
C MET A 1 5.07 9.76 -13.34
N ASP A 2 5.27 10.84 -14.11
CA ASP A 2 4.39 12.02 -14.06
C ASP A 2 2.91 11.69 -14.27
N LEU A 3 2.58 10.75 -15.17
CA LEU A 3 1.21 10.25 -15.34
C LEU A 3 0.63 9.63 -14.06
N ALA A 4 1.40 8.84 -13.32
CA ALA A 4 0.93 8.22 -12.07
C ALA A 4 0.69 9.27 -10.98
N VAL A 5 1.54 10.31 -10.91
CA VAL A 5 1.33 11.43 -10.00
C VAL A 5 0.08 12.22 -10.39
N ASN A 6 -0.10 12.51 -11.68
CA ASN A 6 -1.29 13.20 -12.20
C ASN A 6 -2.59 12.40 -11.93
N PHE A 7 -2.53 11.07 -12.00
CA PHE A 7 -3.64 10.22 -11.60
C PHE A 7 -3.99 10.43 -10.13
N LEU A 8 -3.01 10.39 -9.21
CA LEU A 8 -3.26 10.65 -7.79
C LEU A 8 -3.86 12.05 -7.56
N GLU A 9 -3.37 13.07 -8.26
CA GLU A 9 -3.95 14.42 -8.20
C GLU A 9 -5.42 14.42 -8.64
N SER A 10 -5.77 13.63 -9.66
CA SER A 10 -7.17 13.50 -10.11
C SER A 10 -8.08 12.74 -9.12
N GLN A 11 -7.48 11.94 -8.21
CA GLN A 11 -8.22 11.28 -7.13
C GLN A 11 -8.45 12.19 -5.92
N TYR A 12 -7.67 13.27 -5.78
CA TYR A 12 -7.78 14.18 -4.66
C TYR A 12 -9.08 15.00 -4.69
N ASN A 13 -9.82 14.94 -3.58
CA ASN A 13 -11.02 15.71 -3.35
C ASN A 13 -10.72 16.85 -2.37
N SER A 14 -10.66 18.08 -2.88
CA SER A 14 -10.36 19.28 -2.08
C SER A 14 -11.38 19.60 -0.98
N SER A 15 -12.61 19.09 -1.05
CA SER A 15 -13.60 19.27 0.03
C SER A 15 -13.38 18.32 1.20
N LEU A 16 -12.77 17.16 0.95
CA LEU A 16 -12.48 16.15 1.96
C LEU A 16 -11.01 16.13 2.38
N ASN A 17 -10.12 16.75 1.60
CA ASN A 17 -8.66 16.69 1.74
C ASN A 17 -8.12 15.25 1.69
N LEU A 18 -8.75 14.39 0.88
CA LEU A 18 -8.39 12.98 0.71
C LEU A 18 -8.47 12.57 -0.76
N CYS A 19 -7.70 11.56 -1.15
CA CYS A 19 -7.84 10.83 -2.39
C CYS A 19 -8.89 9.73 -2.24
N ARG A 20 -9.80 9.63 -3.21
CA ARG A 20 -10.76 8.52 -3.30
C ARG A 20 -10.08 7.20 -3.67
N GLU A 21 -10.71 6.08 -3.36
CA GLU A 21 -10.19 4.75 -3.63
C GLU A 21 -9.96 4.53 -5.12
N ALA A 22 -11.01 4.64 -5.94
CA ALA A 22 -10.94 4.40 -7.38
C ALA A 22 -11.91 5.29 -8.15
N PRO A 23 -11.62 5.68 -9.40
CA PRO A 23 -12.46 6.60 -10.16
C PRO A 23 -13.80 6.02 -10.61
N TYR A 24 -13.93 4.70 -10.84
CA TYR A 24 -15.16 4.10 -11.36
C TYR A 24 -15.83 3.13 -10.39
N VAL A 25 -15.06 2.23 -9.78
CA VAL A 25 -15.64 1.17 -8.92
C VAL A 25 -15.93 1.65 -7.50
N ALA A 26 -15.22 2.67 -7.02
CA ALA A 26 -15.34 3.21 -5.66
C ALA A 26 -15.15 4.74 -5.59
N PRO A 27 -15.87 5.54 -6.41
CA PRO A 27 -15.63 6.99 -6.55
C PRO A 27 -15.91 7.82 -5.30
N ASN A 28 -16.68 7.27 -4.36
CA ASN A 28 -17.07 7.92 -3.11
C ASN A 28 -16.52 7.20 -1.86
N THR A 29 -15.60 6.26 -2.03
CA THR A 29 -14.93 5.59 -0.91
C THR A 29 -13.56 6.20 -0.67
N TYR A 30 -13.19 6.35 0.59
CA TYR A 30 -11.90 6.91 1.01
C TYR A 30 -11.32 6.03 2.12
N TRP A 31 -10.09 5.58 1.95
CA TRP A 31 -9.37 4.82 2.98
C TRP A 31 -8.34 5.70 3.68
N VAL A 32 -8.41 5.79 5.00
CA VAL A 32 -7.49 6.63 5.80
C VAL A 32 -6.04 6.16 5.65
N LEU A 33 -5.81 4.84 5.72
CA LEU A 33 -4.48 4.25 5.73
C LEU A 33 -4.03 3.79 4.32
N GLY A 34 -4.53 2.67 3.81
CA GLY A 34 -4.05 2.08 2.54
C GLY A 34 -3.98 3.07 1.36
N ASP A 35 -5.01 3.91 1.18
CA ASP A 35 -4.96 4.96 0.17
C ASP A 35 -4.21 6.20 0.65
N ASN A 36 -4.70 6.87 1.69
CA ASN A 36 -4.32 8.24 1.98
C ASN A 36 -2.99 8.38 2.74
N LEU A 37 -2.57 7.39 3.52
CA LEU A 37 -1.22 7.37 4.09
C LEU A 37 -0.18 7.25 2.97
N PHE A 38 -0.43 6.39 1.98
CA PHE A 38 0.47 6.24 0.84
C PHE A 38 0.38 7.42 -0.12
N ALA A 39 -0.81 7.98 -0.38
CA ALA A 39 -0.96 9.17 -1.21
C ALA A 39 -0.19 10.37 -0.63
N TYR A 40 -0.29 10.60 0.68
CA TYR A 40 0.54 11.60 1.39
C TYR A 40 2.03 11.39 1.08
N LYS A 41 2.55 10.18 1.31
CA LYS A 41 3.98 9.89 1.11
C LYS A 41 4.38 10.01 -0.36
N ALA A 42 3.53 9.57 -1.28
CA ALA A 42 3.75 9.68 -2.72
C ALA A 42 3.84 11.15 -3.16
N PHE A 43 2.97 12.02 -2.66
CA PHE A 43 3.02 13.47 -2.96
C PHE A 43 4.24 14.15 -2.34
N GLU A 44 4.66 13.76 -1.14
CA GLU A 44 5.89 14.24 -0.52
C GLU A 44 7.10 13.94 -1.43
N LEU A 45 7.23 12.69 -1.89
CA LEU A 45 8.31 12.26 -2.78
C LEU A 45 8.19 12.82 -4.21
N ALA A 46 7.02 13.30 -4.60
CA ALA A 46 6.77 13.90 -5.91
C ALA A 46 6.94 15.43 -5.93
N ASP A 47 7.48 16.02 -4.87
CA ASP A 47 7.63 17.47 -4.70
C ASP A 47 6.28 18.22 -4.79
N LYS A 48 5.23 17.64 -4.20
CA LYS A 48 3.87 18.21 -4.10
C LYS A 48 3.51 18.51 -2.63
N PRO A 49 4.24 19.41 -1.95
CA PRO A 49 4.13 19.59 -0.50
C PRO A 49 2.75 20.08 -0.05
N GLU A 50 2.04 20.86 -0.86
CA GLU A 50 0.70 21.35 -0.51
C GLU A 50 -0.32 20.21 -0.38
N LEU A 51 -0.34 19.29 -1.36
CA LEU A 51 -1.21 18.11 -1.32
C LEU A 51 -0.79 17.14 -0.20
N ALA A 52 0.52 16.89 -0.07
CA ALA A 52 1.05 16.04 0.98
C ALA A 52 0.64 16.55 2.37
N ASN A 53 0.83 17.84 2.65
CA ASN A 53 0.49 18.44 3.93
C ASN A 53 -1.02 18.47 4.19
N SER A 54 -1.83 18.72 3.16
CA SER A 54 -3.29 18.69 3.25
C SER A 54 -3.79 17.30 3.68
N ILE A 55 -3.36 16.25 2.97
CA ILE A 55 -3.76 14.86 3.29
C ILE A 55 -3.23 14.45 4.66
N LYS A 56 -1.95 14.73 4.95
CA LYS A 56 -1.33 14.41 6.26
C LYS A 56 -2.12 15.02 7.42
N SER A 57 -2.48 16.30 7.30
CA SER A 57 -3.21 17.00 8.35
C SER A 57 -4.60 16.37 8.54
N LYS A 58 -5.27 16.01 7.43
CA LYS A 58 -6.59 15.38 7.49
C LYS A 58 -6.56 13.98 8.09
N ILE A 59 -5.60 13.13 7.73
CA ILE A 59 -5.53 11.77 8.32
C ILE A 59 -5.19 11.80 9.82
N ILE A 60 -4.42 12.80 10.29
CA ILE A 60 -4.19 13.03 11.72
C ILE A 60 -5.48 13.47 12.42
N GLU A 61 -6.19 14.44 11.84
CA GLU A 61 -7.49 14.90 12.35
C GLU A 61 -8.49 13.74 12.48
N LEU A 62 -8.59 12.89 11.46
CA LEU A 62 -9.47 11.70 11.47
C LEU A 62 -9.02 10.67 12.51
N ALA A 63 -7.71 10.52 12.72
CA ALA A 63 -7.19 9.63 13.75
C ALA A 63 -7.60 10.09 15.16
N ASP A 64 -7.64 11.41 15.40
CA ASP A 64 -8.15 11.98 16.64
C ASP A 64 -9.67 11.85 16.76
N GLU A 65 -10.42 12.19 15.71
CA GLU A 65 -11.88 12.15 15.68
C GLU A 65 -12.44 10.74 15.95
N TYR A 66 -11.83 9.73 15.32
CA TYR A 66 -12.27 8.34 15.41
C TYR A 66 -11.46 7.49 16.40
N ASN A 67 -10.58 8.13 17.18
CA ASN A 67 -9.72 7.46 18.16
C ASN A 67 -8.95 6.25 17.56
N LEU A 68 -8.38 6.44 16.37
CA LEU A 68 -7.55 5.44 15.71
C LEU A 68 -6.20 5.30 16.44
N PRO A 69 -5.56 4.12 16.39
CA PRO A 69 -4.19 3.97 16.88
C PRO A 69 -3.24 4.88 16.09
N LYS A 70 -2.24 5.43 16.78
CA LYS A 70 -1.31 6.44 16.25
C LYS A 70 0.14 6.13 16.62
N ASP A 71 1.07 6.59 15.81
CA ASP A 71 2.50 6.61 16.11
C ASP A 71 2.85 7.79 17.05
N GLN A 72 4.15 7.94 17.35
CA GLN A 72 4.66 9.04 18.17
C GLN A 72 4.48 10.44 17.53
N ASN A 73 4.29 10.51 16.21
CA ASN A 73 4.05 11.76 15.46
C ASN A 73 2.56 12.01 15.19
N SER A 74 1.67 11.26 15.84
CA SER A 74 0.20 11.33 15.68
C SER A 74 -0.33 10.87 14.33
N LEU A 75 0.48 10.28 13.46
CA LEU A 75 0.01 9.62 12.24
C LEU A 75 -0.77 8.37 12.62
N PRO A 76 -1.93 8.09 11.97
CA PRO A 76 -2.62 6.84 12.19
C PRO A 76 -1.77 5.66 11.73
N VAL A 77 -1.88 4.53 12.42
CA VAL A 77 -1.20 3.27 12.08
C VAL A 77 -2.23 2.15 11.90
N SER A 78 -1.93 1.17 11.06
CA SER A 78 -2.78 -0.03 10.92
C SER A 78 -2.18 -1.24 11.61
N TYR A 79 -0.96 -1.15 12.14
CA TYR A 79 -0.11 -2.30 12.45
C TYR A 79 0.33 -3.06 11.19
N ALA A 80 0.50 -2.35 10.05
CA ALA A 80 1.02 -2.88 8.79
C ALA A 80 1.50 -1.77 7.84
N HIS A 81 0.60 -0.92 7.34
CA HIS A 81 0.88 0.05 6.27
C HIS A 81 1.97 1.05 6.65
N GLU A 82 2.05 1.43 7.92
CA GLU A 82 3.04 2.40 8.41
C GLU A 82 4.50 1.94 8.20
N ALA A 83 4.74 0.63 8.03
CA ALA A 83 6.05 0.09 7.66
C ALA A 83 6.61 0.71 6.37
N VAL A 84 5.73 1.09 5.43
CA VAL A 84 6.12 1.74 4.17
C VAL A 84 6.71 3.11 4.41
N ILE A 85 6.24 3.84 5.42
CA ILE A 85 6.67 5.23 5.68
C ILE A 85 7.79 5.35 6.73
N GLY A 86 8.32 4.21 7.18
CA GLY A 86 9.48 4.15 8.09
C GLY A 86 9.16 3.77 9.52
N ASP A 87 7.91 3.42 9.84
CA ASP A 87 7.52 3.05 11.20
C ASP A 87 7.68 1.55 11.47
N VAL A 88 7.90 1.23 12.74
CA VAL A 88 7.98 -0.15 13.22
C VAL A 88 6.58 -0.69 13.50
N VAL A 89 6.27 -1.86 12.94
CA VAL A 89 5.07 -2.61 13.29
C VAL A 89 5.30 -3.32 14.63
N PRO A 90 4.50 -3.03 15.67
CA PRO A 90 4.77 -3.50 17.04
C PRO A 90 4.46 -4.98 17.28
N TYR A 91 3.70 -5.63 16.38
CA TYR A 91 3.25 -7.01 16.56
C TYR A 91 3.54 -7.83 15.30
N ILE A 92 4.53 -8.72 15.39
CA ILE A 92 4.81 -9.77 14.42
C ILE A 92 4.96 -11.08 15.23
N PRO A 93 4.16 -12.15 15.01
CA PRO A 93 3.17 -12.36 13.94
C PRO A 93 2.05 -11.32 13.84
N PHE A 94 1.55 -11.10 12.61
CA PHE A 94 0.44 -10.19 12.36
C PHE A 94 -0.87 -10.75 12.92
N LYS A 95 -1.84 -9.85 13.14
CA LYS A 95 -3.23 -10.18 13.45
C LYS A 95 -4.10 -9.97 12.21
N GLY A 96 -5.29 -10.57 12.19
CA GLY A 96 -6.27 -10.37 11.14
C GLY A 96 -6.68 -8.90 10.99
N GLY A 97 -6.82 -8.45 9.74
CA GLY A 97 -7.30 -7.11 9.42
C GLY A 97 -8.80 -6.96 9.67
N THR A 98 -9.18 -5.97 10.47
CA THR A 98 -10.57 -5.56 10.70
C THR A 98 -10.84 -4.28 9.89
N THR A 99 -11.87 -4.30 9.03
CA THR A 99 -12.35 -3.09 8.36
C THR A 99 -13.28 -2.31 9.28
N TYR A 100 -12.94 -1.06 9.54
CA TYR A 100 -13.77 -0.12 10.30
C TYR A 100 -14.44 0.86 9.35
N LEU A 101 -15.77 0.94 9.45
CA LEU A 101 -16.56 2.00 8.83
C LEU A 101 -16.59 3.20 9.79
N LEU A 102 -15.96 4.30 9.39
CA LEU A 102 -15.83 5.51 10.21
C LEU A 102 -16.96 6.51 9.91
N TYR A 103 -17.32 6.61 8.64
CA TYR A 103 -18.38 7.49 8.18
C TYR A 103 -19.13 6.87 7.00
N GLU A 104 -20.45 7.02 6.97
CA GLU A 104 -21.29 6.60 5.86
C GLU A 104 -22.48 7.55 5.68
N ASN A 105 -22.43 8.36 4.62
CA ASN A 105 -23.56 9.17 4.18
C ASN A 105 -23.38 9.58 2.70
N ASP A 106 -22.95 10.82 2.45
CA ASP A 106 -22.63 11.35 1.11
C ASP A 106 -21.33 10.77 0.53
N TYR A 107 -20.47 10.24 1.41
CA TYR A 107 -19.32 9.41 1.06
C TYR A 107 -19.11 8.32 2.12
N THR A 108 -18.22 7.38 1.81
CA THR A 108 -17.84 6.28 2.69
C THR A 108 -16.40 6.47 3.13
N LEU A 109 -16.17 6.57 4.44
CA LEU A 109 -14.83 6.62 5.02
C LEU A 109 -14.55 5.32 5.78
N LYS A 110 -13.43 4.68 5.44
CA LYS A 110 -13.02 3.40 6.03
C LYS A 110 -11.56 3.42 6.43
N THR A 111 -11.20 2.46 7.26
CA THR A 111 -9.81 2.09 7.51
C THR A 111 -9.70 0.59 7.81
N VAL A 112 -8.51 0.02 7.65
CA VAL A 112 -8.19 -1.34 8.09
C VAL A 112 -7.18 -1.26 9.23
N ILE A 113 -7.44 -1.97 10.32
CA ILE A 113 -6.50 -2.14 11.43
C ILE A 113 -6.27 -3.64 11.64
N TYR A 114 -5.01 -4.05 11.75
CA TYR A 114 -4.60 -5.43 11.99
C TYR A 114 -4.62 -5.73 13.49
N ASP A 115 -5.82 -5.75 14.07
CA ASP A 115 -6.07 -5.91 15.52
C ASP A 115 -6.94 -7.13 15.88
N GLY A 116 -7.28 -7.97 14.91
CA GLY A 116 -8.04 -9.20 15.10
C GLY A 116 -7.28 -10.32 15.82
N SER A 117 -7.66 -11.57 15.52
CA SER A 117 -6.93 -12.74 16.03
C SER A 117 -5.55 -12.86 15.39
N GLU A 118 -4.58 -13.42 16.11
CA GLU A 118 -3.27 -13.76 15.56
C GLU A 118 -3.43 -14.62 14.30
N MET A 119 -2.71 -14.26 13.23
CA MET A 119 -2.67 -15.01 11.98
C MET A 119 -1.51 -15.98 12.01
N VAL A 120 -1.81 -17.27 12.15
CA VAL A 120 -0.79 -18.34 12.15
C VAL A 120 -0.10 -18.51 10.79
N ASP A 121 -0.77 -18.09 9.73
CA ASP A 121 -0.42 -18.25 8.32
C ASP A 121 0.05 -16.94 7.68
N TRP A 122 0.38 -15.90 8.47
CA TRP A 122 0.74 -14.58 7.93
C TRP A 122 1.90 -14.62 6.91
N ARG A 123 2.83 -15.59 7.05
CA ARG A 123 3.95 -15.80 6.13
C ARG A 123 3.53 -16.36 4.77
N GLU A 124 2.29 -16.80 4.61
CA GLU A 124 1.75 -17.24 3.32
C GLU A 124 1.24 -16.05 2.48
N TYR A 125 1.30 -14.81 2.99
CA TYR A 125 0.89 -13.58 2.29
C TYR A 125 2.11 -12.70 2.02
N ALA A 126 2.33 -12.32 0.75
CA ALA A 126 3.54 -11.63 0.34
C ALA A 126 3.65 -10.21 0.90
N ASP A 127 2.53 -9.50 1.00
CA ASP A 127 2.50 -8.14 1.56
C ASP A 127 2.84 -8.12 3.05
N LEU A 128 2.34 -9.08 3.83
CA LEU A 128 2.68 -9.19 5.25
C LEU A 128 4.17 -9.52 5.45
N LEU A 129 4.76 -10.40 4.62
CA LEU A 129 6.20 -10.62 4.60
C LEU A 129 6.97 -9.33 4.29
N LEU A 130 6.50 -8.52 3.34
CA LEU A 130 7.16 -7.29 2.96
C LEU A 130 7.02 -6.17 4.01
N TYR A 131 5.88 -6.07 4.68
CA TYR A 131 5.70 -5.18 5.83
C TYR A 131 6.58 -5.61 7.02
N ALA A 132 6.65 -6.92 7.32
CA ALA A 132 7.58 -7.43 8.33
C ALA A 132 9.04 -7.13 7.97
N SER A 133 9.41 -7.34 6.70
CA SER A 133 10.76 -7.08 6.20
C SER A 133 11.18 -5.62 6.40
N LEU A 134 10.32 -4.67 6.04
CA LEU A 134 10.53 -3.24 6.29
C LEU A 134 10.63 -2.95 7.80
N SER A 135 9.68 -3.45 8.59
CA SER A 135 9.67 -3.25 10.05
C SER A 135 10.93 -3.78 10.74
N TYR A 136 11.42 -4.96 10.36
CA TYR A 136 12.67 -5.51 10.88
C TYR A 136 13.88 -4.67 10.49
N HIS A 137 13.93 -4.16 9.25
CA HIS A 137 14.99 -3.26 8.83
C HIS A 137 15.00 -1.96 9.65
N TRP A 138 13.84 -1.36 9.91
CA TRP A 138 13.73 -0.16 10.76
C TRP A 138 14.16 -0.41 12.21
N GLN A 139 14.11 -1.65 12.68
CA GLN A 139 14.63 -2.09 13.98
C GLN A 139 16.12 -2.45 13.96
N GLY A 140 16.79 -2.41 12.81
CA GLY A 140 18.17 -2.87 12.63
C GLY A 140 18.33 -4.39 12.62
N MET A 141 17.23 -5.14 12.48
CA MET A 141 17.19 -6.60 12.42
C MET A 141 17.37 -7.09 10.97
N GLU A 142 18.52 -6.77 10.38
CA GLU A 142 18.78 -6.98 8.94
C GLU A 142 18.64 -8.43 8.48
N ARG A 143 18.99 -9.40 9.34
CA ARG A 143 18.84 -10.82 9.02
C ARG A 143 17.36 -11.18 8.86
N ASP A 144 16.53 -10.81 9.83
CA ASP A 144 15.10 -11.10 9.81
C ASP A 144 14.41 -10.33 8.66
N ALA A 145 14.87 -9.11 8.38
CA ALA A 145 14.42 -8.32 7.23
C ALA A 145 14.68 -9.04 5.90
N LEU A 146 15.90 -9.55 5.71
CA LEU A 146 16.28 -10.31 4.51
C LEU A 146 15.57 -11.66 4.43
N ASP A 147 15.38 -12.36 5.55
CA ASP A 147 14.67 -13.63 5.58
C ASP A 147 13.22 -13.45 5.09
N CYS A 148 12.48 -12.45 5.61
CA CYS A 148 11.14 -12.13 5.13
C CYS A 148 11.10 -11.66 3.67
N PHE A 149 12.07 -10.84 3.25
CA PHE A 149 12.17 -10.41 1.85
C PHE A 149 12.40 -11.58 0.89
N ASN A 150 13.28 -12.51 1.25
CA ASN A 150 13.59 -13.67 0.43
C ASN A 150 12.38 -14.61 0.34
N GLU A 151 11.64 -14.81 1.43
CA GLU A 151 10.39 -15.58 1.41
C GLU A 151 9.36 -14.94 0.46
N ALA A 152 9.21 -13.61 0.46
CA ALA A 152 8.33 -12.92 -0.50
C ALA A 152 8.85 -13.02 -1.94
N MET A 153 10.17 -12.96 -2.14
CA MET A 153 10.80 -13.14 -3.45
C MET A 153 10.63 -14.55 -4.01
N ASP A 154 10.64 -15.58 -3.16
CA ASP A 154 10.43 -16.98 -3.56
C ASP A 154 9.00 -17.23 -4.08
N MET A 155 8.04 -16.35 -3.73
CA MET A 155 6.68 -16.37 -4.29
C MET A 155 6.62 -15.83 -5.73
N TRP A 156 7.68 -15.17 -6.23
CA TRP A 156 7.71 -14.69 -7.61
C TRP A 156 7.84 -15.86 -8.61
N ASP A 157 6.77 -16.13 -9.35
CA ASP A 157 6.68 -17.26 -10.27
C ASP A 157 7.05 -16.91 -11.73
N GLY A 158 7.47 -15.66 -11.98
CA GLY A 158 7.71 -15.12 -13.31
C GLY A 158 6.56 -14.27 -13.86
N MET A 159 5.37 -14.35 -13.26
CA MET A 159 4.19 -13.57 -13.61
C MET A 159 3.80 -12.60 -12.51
N GLY A 160 3.71 -13.08 -11.27
CA GLY A 160 3.32 -12.32 -10.08
C GLY A 160 3.81 -13.00 -8.80
N LEU A 161 3.30 -12.59 -7.64
CA LEU A 161 3.58 -13.25 -6.36
C LEU A 161 2.49 -14.29 -6.10
N MET A 162 2.84 -15.57 -6.20
CA MET A 162 1.96 -16.71 -5.98
C MET A 162 1.79 -16.97 -4.48
N ASP A 163 1.20 -16.01 -3.78
CA ASP A 163 0.90 -16.12 -2.36
C ASP A 163 -0.47 -16.77 -2.12
N LYS A 164 -0.85 -16.97 -0.85
CA LYS A 164 -2.11 -17.63 -0.49
C LYS A 164 -3.34 -16.99 -1.12
N TRP A 165 -3.39 -15.66 -1.14
CA TRP A 165 -4.50 -14.93 -1.74
C TRP A 165 -4.57 -15.19 -3.24
N THR A 166 -3.44 -15.13 -3.94
CA THR A 166 -3.40 -15.45 -5.37
C THR A 166 -3.81 -16.89 -5.67
N MET A 167 -3.41 -17.86 -4.83
CA MET A 167 -3.83 -19.26 -4.98
C MET A 167 -5.35 -19.44 -4.79
N GLU A 168 -5.99 -18.62 -3.96
CA GLU A 168 -7.43 -18.68 -3.70
C GLU A 168 -8.27 -18.00 -4.80
N TYR A 169 -7.83 -16.81 -5.25
CA TYR A 169 -8.63 -15.97 -6.16
C TYR A 169 -8.19 -16.03 -7.63
N ALA A 170 -7.07 -16.71 -7.94
CA ALA A 170 -6.50 -16.81 -9.28
C ALA A 170 -6.21 -15.45 -9.95
N LEU A 171 -5.87 -14.46 -9.13
CA LEU A 171 -5.47 -13.11 -9.54
C LEU A 171 -4.20 -12.71 -8.79
N TYR A 172 -3.35 -11.94 -9.46
CA TYR A 172 -2.20 -11.29 -8.81
C TYR A 172 -2.56 -9.86 -8.45
N SER A 173 -2.01 -9.37 -7.33
CA SER A 173 -2.16 -7.96 -6.94
C SER A 173 -0.94 -7.14 -7.37
N THR A 174 -1.17 -6.02 -8.08
CA THR A 174 -0.10 -5.14 -8.58
C THR A 174 0.61 -4.40 -7.45
N TYR A 175 -0.12 -3.98 -6.40
CA TYR A 175 0.46 -3.24 -5.27
C TYR A 175 1.57 -4.04 -4.59
N LYS A 176 1.44 -5.38 -4.51
CA LYS A 176 2.45 -6.26 -3.91
C LYS A 176 3.76 -6.26 -4.70
N LEU A 177 3.71 -6.12 -6.04
CA LEU A 177 4.92 -5.97 -6.84
C LEU A 177 5.61 -4.62 -6.60
N SER A 178 4.83 -3.55 -6.47
CA SER A 178 5.37 -2.23 -6.15
C SER A 178 5.95 -2.20 -4.73
N LEU A 179 5.31 -2.85 -3.77
CA LEU A 179 5.82 -3.03 -2.42
C LEU A 179 7.12 -3.86 -2.43
N LEU A 180 7.17 -4.95 -3.20
CA LEU A 180 8.39 -5.76 -3.36
C LEU A 180 9.55 -4.94 -3.93
N LEU A 181 9.30 -4.14 -4.97
CA LEU A 181 10.28 -3.23 -5.55
C LEU A 181 10.75 -2.20 -4.52
N TYR A 182 9.82 -1.58 -3.80
CA TYR A 182 10.13 -0.62 -2.74
C TYR A 182 11.03 -1.24 -1.66
N THR A 183 10.61 -2.36 -1.06
CA THR A 183 11.37 -3.09 -0.04
C THR A 183 12.76 -3.48 -0.55
N SER A 184 12.87 -3.92 -1.81
CA SER A 184 14.18 -4.24 -2.39
C SER A 184 15.13 -3.05 -2.43
N LYS A 185 14.63 -1.83 -2.71
CA LYS A 185 15.44 -0.61 -2.72
C LYS A 185 15.92 -0.24 -1.32
N ILE A 186 15.02 -0.31 -0.34
CA ILE A 186 15.34 -0.07 1.07
C ILE A 186 16.45 -1.02 1.54
N LEU A 187 16.31 -2.32 1.26
CA LEU A 187 17.28 -3.35 1.64
C LEU A 187 18.50 -3.46 0.71
N LYS A 188 18.58 -2.61 -0.33
CA LYS A 188 19.62 -2.64 -1.37
C LYS A 188 19.75 -4.01 -2.06
N GLN A 189 18.63 -4.72 -2.19
CA GLN A 189 18.50 -5.97 -2.92
C GLN A 189 18.09 -5.75 -4.38
N LYS A 190 18.14 -6.81 -5.17
CA LYS A 190 17.70 -6.79 -6.58
C LYS A 190 16.41 -7.56 -6.73
N VAL A 191 15.50 -7.03 -7.54
CA VAL A 191 14.35 -7.77 -8.07
C VAL A 191 14.57 -8.09 -9.55
N PRO A 192 13.96 -9.16 -10.09
CA PRO A 192 13.94 -9.41 -11.52
C PRO A 192 13.39 -8.21 -12.29
N GLY A 193 14.02 -7.81 -13.39
CA GLY A 193 13.49 -6.73 -14.23
C GLY A 193 12.09 -7.01 -14.80
N ALA A 194 11.65 -8.27 -14.76
CA ALA A 194 10.28 -8.65 -15.09
C ALA A 194 9.24 -8.07 -14.10
N VAL A 195 9.58 -7.91 -12.82
CA VAL A 195 8.72 -7.26 -11.81
C VAL A 195 8.40 -5.82 -12.24
N ILE A 196 9.44 -5.05 -12.56
CA ILE A 196 9.30 -3.66 -13.02
C ILE A 196 8.47 -3.57 -14.30
N ARG A 197 8.73 -4.45 -15.29
CA ARG A 197 7.94 -4.49 -16.53
C ARG A 197 6.49 -4.86 -16.25
N ARG A 198 6.22 -5.75 -15.30
CA ARG A 198 4.87 -6.17 -14.95
C ARG A 198 4.10 -5.01 -14.31
N ILE A 199 4.68 -4.28 -13.36
CA ILE A 199 4.07 -3.07 -12.78
C ILE A 199 3.65 -2.09 -13.88
N TRP A 200 4.57 -1.73 -14.79
CA TRP A 200 4.27 -0.77 -15.85
C TRP A 200 3.28 -1.27 -16.91
N LYS A 201 3.15 -2.59 -17.09
CA LYS A 201 2.09 -3.16 -17.95
C LYS A 201 0.68 -2.97 -17.38
N GLN A 202 0.56 -2.66 -16.09
CA GLN A 202 -0.73 -2.39 -15.44
C GLN A 202 -1.08 -0.89 -15.44
N GLN A 203 -0.23 -0.03 -16.01
CA GLN A 203 -0.53 1.40 -16.12
C GLN A 203 -1.55 1.66 -17.24
N ARG A 204 -2.60 2.39 -16.90
CA ARG A 204 -3.60 2.93 -17.83
C ARG A 204 -3.11 4.21 -18.51
N ASP A 205 -3.82 4.61 -19.56
CA ASP A 205 -3.55 5.85 -20.31
C ASP A 205 -3.69 7.13 -19.45
N ASP A 206 -4.55 7.10 -18.43
CA ASP A 206 -4.71 8.20 -17.46
C ASP A 206 -3.64 8.19 -16.35
N GLY A 207 -2.73 7.22 -16.37
CA GLY A 207 -1.62 7.08 -15.45
C GLY A 207 -1.88 6.20 -14.23
N GLY A 208 -3.14 5.86 -13.96
CA GLY A 208 -3.51 4.98 -12.84
C GLY A 208 -2.96 3.57 -13.03
N ILE A 209 -2.63 2.91 -11.92
CA ILE A 209 -2.11 1.54 -11.91
C ILE A 209 -3.25 0.60 -11.51
N ILE A 210 -3.59 -0.34 -12.40
CA ILE A 210 -4.64 -1.34 -12.16
C ILE A 210 -4.29 -2.22 -10.95
N THR A 211 -5.27 -2.48 -10.09
CA THR A 211 -5.13 -3.23 -8.84
C THR A 211 -4.67 -4.67 -9.04
N GLU A 212 -5.20 -5.36 -10.06
CA GLU A 212 -5.02 -6.80 -10.23
C GLU A 212 -4.72 -7.19 -11.69
N TYR A 213 -4.25 -8.42 -11.88
CA TYR A 213 -4.11 -9.01 -13.21
C TYR A 213 -4.23 -10.54 -13.15
N ASP A 214 -4.70 -11.12 -14.26
CA ASP A 214 -4.84 -12.57 -14.39
C ASP A 214 -3.49 -13.28 -14.63
N PHE A 215 -3.53 -14.61 -14.78
CA PHE A 215 -2.33 -15.42 -14.99
C PHE A 215 -1.66 -15.25 -16.36
N ASP A 216 -2.34 -14.68 -17.34
CA ASP A 216 -1.74 -14.25 -18.60
C ASP A 216 -1.16 -12.84 -18.50
N GLY A 217 -1.48 -12.15 -17.40
CA GLY A 217 -1.04 -10.82 -17.09
C GLY A 217 -1.92 -9.72 -17.68
N ASN A 218 -3.15 -10.03 -18.06
CA ASN A 218 -4.12 -9.04 -18.48
C ASN A 218 -4.65 -8.27 -17.26
N PRO A 219 -4.81 -6.94 -17.36
CA PRO A 219 -5.31 -6.15 -16.24
C PRO A 219 -6.74 -6.54 -15.85
N VAL A 220 -7.02 -6.59 -14.55
CA VAL A 220 -8.32 -6.90 -13.95
C VAL A 220 -8.64 -5.84 -12.89
N GLY A 221 -9.86 -5.30 -12.91
CA GLY A 221 -10.31 -4.28 -11.96
C GLY A 221 -10.09 -2.84 -12.43
N ASP A 222 -10.07 -1.91 -11.49
CA ASP A 222 -9.86 -0.48 -11.72
C ASP A 222 -8.45 -0.07 -11.28
N ALA A 223 -8.01 1.11 -11.67
CA ALA A 223 -6.85 1.72 -11.03
C ALA A 223 -7.28 2.36 -9.71
N ASN A 224 -6.47 2.22 -8.67
CA ASN A 224 -6.80 2.78 -7.36
C ASN A 224 -5.65 3.64 -6.80
N THR A 225 -5.97 4.41 -5.76
CA THR A 225 -5.04 5.30 -5.08
C THR A 225 -3.91 4.53 -4.41
N GLU A 226 -4.21 3.51 -3.60
CA GLU A 226 -3.19 2.69 -2.92
C GLU A 226 -2.12 2.15 -3.88
N THR A 227 -2.55 1.41 -4.91
CA THR A 227 -1.64 0.76 -5.89
C THR A 227 -0.82 1.79 -6.64
N THR A 228 -1.43 2.90 -7.03
CA THR A 228 -0.72 3.97 -7.75
C THR A 228 0.26 4.69 -6.82
N ALA A 229 -0.13 4.95 -5.57
CA ALA A 229 0.69 5.63 -4.58
C ALA A 229 1.92 4.79 -4.19
N ILE A 230 1.75 3.51 -3.85
CA ILE A 230 2.91 2.64 -3.55
C ILE A 230 3.83 2.50 -4.77
N THR A 231 3.29 2.53 -5.99
CA THR A 231 4.10 2.57 -7.21
C THR A 231 4.92 3.86 -7.28
N VAL A 232 4.32 5.03 -7.04
CA VAL A 232 5.06 6.30 -7.00
C VAL A 232 6.15 6.26 -5.94
N ILE A 233 5.85 5.81 -4.71
CA ILE A 233 6.81 5.65 -3.62
C ILE A 233 7.97 4.75 -4.06
N ALA A 234 7.67 3.58 -4.62
CA ALA A 234 8.67 2.60 -5.05
C ALA A 234 9.64 3.16 -6.08
N PHE A 235 9.19 4.02 -7.01
CA PHE A 235 10.06 4.56 -8.06
C PHE A 235 10.72 5.90 -7.73
N LYS A 236 10.18 6.65 -6.77
CA LYS A 236 10.75 7.93 -6.31
C LYS A 236 11.71 7.78 -5.11
N THR A 237 11.76 6.61 -4.48
CA THR A 237 12.75 6.25 -3.46
C THR A 237 14.07 5.80 -4.09
#